data_AF-X0U3B1-F1
#
_entry.id   AF-X0U3B1-F1
#
_cell.length_a   1.000
_cell.length_b   1.000
_cell.length_c   1.000
_cell.angle_alpha   90.00
_cell.angle_beta   90.00
_cell.angle_gamma   90.00
#
_symmetry.space_group_name_H-M   'P 1'
#
loop_
_entity.id
_entity.type
_entity.pdbx_description
1 polymer ?
#
loop_
_entity_poly.entity_id
_entity_poly.type
_entity_poly.pdbx_seq_one_letter_code
_entity_poly.pdbx_strand_id
1 'polypeptide(L)' 'AKADGAIIVYQVGKTSRNALLRAKAQLENVNIKILGVVINNLKAQFIEDVTPSQRYRYYGYYGEKSKKI' A
#
# COMPACT_ATOMS: atom_id res chain seq x y z
N ALA A 1 25.78 -1.75 5.04
CA ALA A 1 25.11 -1.19 3.84
C ALA A 1 24.47 0.15 4.22
N LYS A 2 24.56 1.17 3.36
CA LYS A 2 23.89 2.47 3.55
C LYS A 2 22.79 2.56 2.49
N ALA A 3 21.61 3.05 2.87
CA ALA A 3 20.49 3.22 1.96
C ALA A 3 20.36 4.70 1.56
N ASP A 4 20.01 4.95 0.29
CA ASP A 4 19.81 6.29 -0.24
C ASP A 4 18.39 6.84 0.02
N GLY A 5 17.46 5.95 0.41
CA GLY A 5 16.07 6.30 0.65
C GLY A 5 15.25 5.13 1.17
N ALA A 6 13.97 5.39 1.45
CA ALA A 6 13.01 4.39 1.92
C ALA A 6 11.66 4.50 1.20
N ILE A 7 10.97 3.36 1.07
CA ILE A 7 9.56 3.26 0.68
C ILE A 7 8.82 2.61 1.85
N ILE A 8 7.67 3.17 2.23
CA ILE A 8 6.84 2.60 3.29
C ILE A 8 5.74 1.76 2.65
N VAL A 9 5.60 0.50 3.05
CA VAL A 9 4.48 -0.36 2.63
C VAL A 9 3.46 -0.42 3.78
N TYR A 10 2.26 0.12 3.54
CA TYR A 10 1.20 0.22 4.54
C TYR A 10 0.05 -0.72 4.21
N GLN A 11 -0.29 -1.64 5.12
CA GLN A 11 -1.41 -2.57 4.93
C GLN A 11 -2.72 -1.98 5.47
N VAL A 12 -3.64 -1.67 4.57
CA VAL A 12 -4.97 -1.15 4.90
C VAL A 12 -5.80 -2.21 5.63
N GLY A 13 -6.53 -1.77 6.67
CA GLY A 13 -7.45 -2.60 7.45
C GLY A 13 -6.77 -3.50 8.49
N LYS A 14 -5.43 -3.56 8.52
CA LYS A 14 -4.66 -4.34 9.51
C LYS A 14 -3.76 -3.45 10.37
N THR A 15 -3.13 -2.44 9.77
CA THR A 15 -2.22 -1.53 10.48
C THR A 15 -2.92 -0.22 10.80
N SER A 16 -2.71 0.31 12.01
CA SER A 16 -3.24 1.62 12.41
C SER A 16 -2.59 2.75 11.60
N ARG A 17 -3.39 3.75 11.18
CA ARG A 17 -2.89 4.99 10.57
C ARG A 17 -1.85 5.69 11.45
N ASN A 18 -2.01 5.64 12.77
CA ASN A 18 -1.06 6.26 13.70
C ASN A 18 0.30 5.55 13.70
N ALA A 19 0.33 4.24 13.43
CA ALA A 19 1.59 3.51 13.29
C ALA A 19 2.34 3.95 12.03
N LEU A 20 1.65 4.16 10.91
CA LEU A 20 2.22 4.73 9.68
C LEU A 20 2.80 6.13 9.94
N LEU A 21 2.05 7.01 10.60
CA LEU A 21 2.51 8.37 10.91
C LEU A 21 3.75 8.38 11.82
N ARG A 22 3.79 7.51 12.84
CA ARG A 22 4.97 7.37 13.70
C ARG A 22 6.19 6.87 12.93
N ALA A 23 6.01 5.86 12.07
CA ALA A 23 7.11 5.35 11.25
C ALA A 23 7.66 6.42 10.30
N LYS A 24 6.76 7.19 9.66
CA LYS A 24 7.14 8.35 8.84
C LYS A 24 7.96 9.37 9.65
N ALA A 25 7.47 9.77 10.83
CA ALA A 25 8.18 10.72 11.69
C ALA A 25 9.57 10.22 12.12
N GLN A 26 9.70 8.93 12.45
CA GLN A 26 11.00 8.33 12.79
C GLN A 26 11.99 8.38 11.61
N LEU A 27 11.51 8.13 10.39
CA LEU A 27 12.32 8.20 9.17
C LEU A 27 12.70 9.66 8.83
N GLU A 28 11.76 10.60 8.97
CA GLU A 28 12.03 12.03 8.78
C GLU A 28 13.09 12.55 9.78
N ASN A 29 13.04 12.10 11.04
CA ASN A 29 14.02 12.48 12.07
C ASN A 29 15.46 12.05 11.74
N VAL A 30 15.65 10.99 10.96
CA VAL A 30 16.98 10.54 10.49
C VAL A 30 17.34 11.08 9.11
N ASN A 31 16.57 12.05 8.60
CA ASN A 31 16.78 12.72 7.31
C ASN A 31 16.89 11.77 6.11
N ILE A 32 16.17 10.64 6.15
CA ILE A 32 16.12 9.73 5.00
C ILE A 32 15.18 10.25 3.92
N LYS A 33 15.53 10.06 2.66
CA LYS A 33 14.65 10.38 1.53
C LYS A 33 13.51 9.35 1.46
N ILE A 34 12.31 9.75 1.88
CA ILE A 34 11.11 8.92 1.71
C ILE A 34 10.61 9.11 0.27
N LEU A 35 10.71 8.05 -0.54
CA LEU A 35 10.28 8.05 -1.95
C LEU A 35 8.75 8.07 -2.08
N GLY A 36 8.05 7.49 -1.11
CA GLY A 36 6.59 7.43 -1.08
C GLY A 36 6.06 6.32 -0.18
N VAL A 37 4.74 6.15 -0.22
CA VAL A 37 4.02 5.10 0.51
C VAL A 37 3.23 4.24 -0.47
N VAL A 38 3.39 2.93 -0.36
CA VAL A 38 2.60 1.94 -1.09
C VAL A 38 1.45 1.49 -0.21
N ILE A 39 0.23 1.74 -0.68
CA ILE A 39 -0.99 1.30 0.00
C ILE A 39 -1.31 -0.13 -0.44
N ASN A 40 -1.03 -1.09 0.45
CA ASN A 40 -1.28 -2.50 0.20
C ASN A 40 -2.66 -2.91 0.76
N ASN A 41 -3.27 -3.93 0.14
CA ASN A 41 -4.56 -4.49 0.52
C ASN A 41 -5.74 -3.50 0.40
N LEU A 42 -5.65 -2.55 -0.52
CA LEU A 42 -6.77 -1.67 -0.85
C LEU A 42 -7.85 -2.47 -1.59
N LYS A 43 -9.10 -2.39 -1.14
CA LYS A 43 -10.24 -2.99 -1.85
C LYS A 43 -10.57 -2.16 -3.08
N ALA A 44 -10.94 -2.81 -4.18
CA ALA A 44 -11.27 -2.14 -5.44
C ALA A 44 -12.36 -1.06 -5.34
N GLN A 45 -13.28 -1.19 -4.38
CA GLN A 45 -14.32 -0.20 -4.10
C GLN A 45 -13.78 1.16 -3.63
N PHE A 46 -12.54 1.22 -3.14
CA PHE A 46 -11.89 2.44 -2.63
C PHE A 46 -10.87 3.03 -3.60
N ILE A 47 -10.75 2.47 -4.81
CA ILE A 47 -9.90 3.03 -5.85
C ILE A 47 -10.81 3.94 -6.69
N GLU A 48 -10.64 5.26 -6.56
CA GLU A 48 -11.21 6.22 -7.51
C GLU A 48 -10.38 6.19 -8.81
N ASP A 49 -11.04 6.34 -9.97
CA ASP A 49 -10.43 6.26 -11.31
C ASP A 49 -9.84 4.91 -11.75
N VAL A 50 -10.46 3.80 -11.33
CA VAL A 50 -10.15 2.51 -11.96
C VAL A 50 -10.72 2.51 -13.38
N THR A 51 -9.84 2.61 -14.38
CA THR A 51 -10.21 2.25 -15.75
C THR A 51 -10.83 0.85 -15.77
N PRO A 52 -11.85 0.58 -16.60
CA PRO A 52 -12.52 -0.72 -16.64
C PRO A 52 -11.54 -1.90 -16.71
N SER A 53 -10.44 -1.75 -17.45
CA SER A 53 -9.36 -2.73 -17.56
C SER A 53 -8.63 -3.06 -16.25
N GLN A 54 -8.35 -2.05 -15.42
CA GLN A 54 -7.74 -2.26 -14.11
C GLN A 54 -8.70 -2.93 -13.12
N ARG A 55 -10.00 -2.63 -13.24
CA ARG A 55 -11.05 -3.27 -12.44
C ARG A 55 -11.15 -4.75 -12.80
N TYR A 56 -11.19 -5.07 -14.09
CA TYR A 56 -11.16 -6.46 -14.58
C TYR A 56 -9.92 -7.22 -14.13
N ARG A 57 -8.73 -6.61 -14.20
CA ARG A 57 -7.48 -7.26 -13.73
C ARG A 57 -7.50 -7.55 -12.23
N TYR A 58 -8.00 -6.61 -11.42
CA TYR A 58 -8.16 -6.83 -9.98
C TYR A 58 -9.14 -7.97 -9.68
N TYR A 59 -10.32 -7.96 -10.30
CA TYR A 59 -11.30 -9.03 -10.12
C TYR A 59 -10.87 -10.38 -10.70
N GLY A 60 -10.09 -10.41 -11.79
CA GLY A 60 -9.50 -11.66 -12.28
C GLY A 60 -8.51 -12.25 -11.29
N TYR A 61 -7.57 -11.44 -10.80
CA TYR A 61 -6.51 -11.88 -9.89
C TYR A 61 -7.00 -12.25 -8.49
N TYR A 62 -8.00 -11.54 -7.95
CA TYR A 62 -8.57 -11.82 -6.63
C TYR A 62 -9.82 -12.72 -6.67
N GLY A 63 -10.59 -12.69 -7.77
CA GLY A 63 -11.78 -13.53 -7.96
C GLY A 63 -11.45 -15.00 -8.22
N GLU A 64 -10.33 -15.30 -8.88
CA GLU A 64 -9.82 -16.68 -8.97
C GLU A 64 -9.42 -17.23 -7.59
N LYS A 65 -8.92 -16.38 -6.68
CA LYS A 65 -8.52 -16.80 -5.33
C LYS A 65 -9.72 -17.08 -4.42
N SER A 66 -10.84 -16.38 -4.58
CA SER A 66 -12.06 -16.65 -3.80
C SER A 66 -12.81 -17.92 -4.24
N LYS A 67 -12.47 -18.52 -5.38
CA LYS A 67 -13.14 -19.74 -5.90
C LYS A 67 -12.44 -21.05 -5.52
N LYS A 68 -11.34 -20.97 -4.75
CA LYS A 68 -10.62 -22.11 -4.16
C LYS A 68 -10.77 -22.10 -2.64
N ILE A 69 -11.99 -22.30 -2.15
CA ILE A 69 -12.29 -22.75 -0.77
C ILE A 69 -13.50 -23.67 -0.87
#